data_AF-A0A1B9JHX5-F1
#
_entry.id   AF-A0A1B9JHX5-F1
#
_cell.length_a   1.000
_cell.length_b   1.000
_cell.length_c   1.000
_cell.angle_alpha   90.00
_cell.angle_beta   90.00
_cell.angle_gamma   90.00
#
_symmetry.space_group_name_H-M   'P 1'
#
loop_
_entity.id
_entity.type
_entity.pdbx_description
1 polymer ?
#
loop_
_entity_poly.entity_id
_entity_poly.type
_entity_poly.pdbx_seq_one_letter_code
_entity_poly.pdbx_strand_id
1 'polypeptide(L)' 'MMYLSAVRAQVRSFAGKFIKNERGVTAIEYAIVAAGVSSVLLIVFNKDTGPVRNMLWNVFSSLQSKLTSIVG' A
#
# COMPACT_ATOMS: atom_id res chain seq x y z
N MET A 1 28.12 -18.81 42.33
CA MET A 1 28.54 -17.91 41.24
C MET A 1 27.96 -18.25 39.86
N MET A 2 27.61 -19.52 39.57
CA MET A 2 27.06 -19.95 38.26
C MET A 2 25.68 -19.36 37.89
N TYR A 3 24.81 -19.09 38.87
CA TYR A 3 23.49 -18.50 38.60
C TYR A 3 23.55 -17.02 38.16
N LEU A 4 24.50 -16.24 38.70
CA LEU A 4 24.66 -14.82 38.36
C LEU A 4 25.26 -14.63 36.95
N SER A 5 26.17 -15.51 36.53
CA SER A 5 26.69 -15.49 35.16
C SER A 5 25.65 -15.95 34.14
N ALA A 6 24.82 -16.94 34.49
CA ALA A 6 23.69 -17.38 33.66
C ALA A 6 22.64 -16.27 33.47
N VAL A 7 22.29 -15.54 34.54
CA VAL A 7 21.38 -14.39 34.46
C VAL A 7 21.99 -13.27 33.61
N ARG A 8 23.27 -12.92 33.79
CA ARG A 8 23.96 -11.92 32.95
C ARG A 8 23.98 -12.34 31.48
N ALA A 9 24.19 -13.63 31.19
CA ALA A 9 24.15 -14.16 29.83
C ALA A 9 22.74 -14.09 29.22
N GLN A 10 21.68 -14.39 29.99
CA GLN A 10 20.29 -14.24 29.54
C GLN A 10 19.93 -12.78 29.25
N VAL A 11 20.29 -11.85 30.14
CA VAL A 11 20.03 -10.41 29.95
C VAL A 11 20.75 -9.90 28.71
N ARG A 12 22.01 -10.28 28.49
CA ARG A 12 22.77 -9.89 27.29
C ARG A 12 22.18 -10.46 26.00
N SER A 13 21.71 -11.71 26.05
CA SER A 13 21.04 -12.37 24.92
C SER A 13 19.70 -11.69 24.58
N PHE A 14 18.90 -11.35 25.60
CA PHE A 14 17.64 -10.62 25.42
C PHE A 14 17.87 -9.21 24.87
N ALA A 15 18.78 -8.44 25.44
CA ALA A 15 19.11 -7.09 24.96
C ALA A 15 19.63 -7.11 23.52
N GLY A 16 20.46 -8.09 23.15
CA GLY A 16 20.93 -8.26 21.77
C GLY A 16 19.80 -8.55 20.79
N LYS A 17 18.80 -9.36 21.18
CA LYS A 17 17.61 -9.64 20.36
C LYS A 17 16.65 -8.44 20.30
N PHE A 18 16.55 -7.66 21.38
CA PHE A 18 15.72 -6.47 21.45
C PHE A 18 16.26 -5.34 20.57
N ILE A 19 17.58 -5.08 20.61
CA ILE A 19 18.22 -4.05 19.78
C ILE A 19 18.13 -4.43 18.29
N LYS A 20 18.21 -5.72 17.97
CA LYS A 20 18.03 -6.24 16.59
C LYS A 20 16.58 -6.46 16.19
N ASN A 21 15.62 -6.01 17.01
CA ASN A 21 14.21 -6.20 16.70
C ASN A 21 13.72 -5.14 15.72
N GLU A 22 13.68 -5.51 14.43
CA GLU A 22 13.29 -4.60 13.35
C GLU A 22 11.78 -4.65 13.05
N ARG A 23 11.00 -5.43 13.80
CA ARG A 23 9.54 -5.61 13.58
C ARG A 23 8.75 -4.30 13.57
N GLY A 24 9.21 -3.29 14.31
CA GLY A 24 8.60 -1.97 14.30
C GLY A 24 8.94 -1.15 13.05
N VAL A 25 10.18 -1.25 12.56
CA VAL A 25 10.63 -0.55 11.35
C VAL A 25 9.93 -1.13 10.13
N THR A 26 9.85 -2.45 10.04
CA THR A 26 9.16 -3.12 8.93
C THR A 26 7.67 -2.79 8.89
N ALA A 27 7.01 -2.67 10.04
CA ALA A 27 5.61 -2.25 10.09
C ALA A 27 5.39 -0.82 9.53
N ILE A 28 6.30 0.11 9.83
CA ILE A 28 6.24 1.49 9.32
C ILE A 28 6.54 1.51 7.81
N GLU A 29 7.52 0.73 7.35
CA GLU A 29 7.82 0.59 5.92
C GLU A 29 6.59 0.12 5.13
N TYR A 30 5.94 -0.96 5.58
CA TYR A 30 4.73 -1.45 4.91
C TYR A 30 3.57 -0.46 4.98
N ALA A 31 3.43 0.30 6.08
CA ALA A 31 2.40 1.33 6.19
C ALA A 31 2.61 2.46 5.17
N ILE A 32 3.85 2.92 4.99
CA ILE A 32 4.19 3.96 4.00
C ILE A 32 3.99 3.44 2.58
N VAL A 33 4.41 2.20 2.28
CA VAL A 33 4.18 1.57 0.98
C VAL A 33 2.67 1.47 0.69
N ALA A 34 1.87 1.04 1.65
CA ALA A 34 0.42 0.96 1.51
C ALA A 34 -0.22 2.34 1.26
N ALA A 35 0.22 3.38 1.95
CA ALA A 35 -0.24 4.75 1.74
C ALA A 35 0.11 5.26 0.33
N GLY A 36 1.34 4.98 -0.14
CA GLY A 36 1.78 5.32 -1.50
C GLY A 36 0.93 4.64 -2.57
N VAL A 37 0.73 3.32 -2.46
CA VAL A 37 -0.10 2.55 -3.42
C VAL A 37 -1.55 3.04 -3.41
N SER A 38 -2.12 3.30 -2.24
CA SER A 38 -3.49 3.82 -2.10
C SER A 38 -3.66 5.17 -2.78
N SER A 39 -2.65 6.04 -2.70
CA SER A 39 -2.65 7.36 -3.32
C SER A 39 -2.67 7.25 -4.86
N VAL A 40 -1.87 6.35 -5.42
CA VAL A 40 -1.86 6.07 -6.87
C VAL A 40 -3.21 5.54 -7.33
N LEU A 41 -3.80 4.58 -6.59
CA LEU A 41 -5.12 4.03 -6.91
C LEU A 41 -6.20 5.12 -6.89
N LEU A 42 -6.17 6.02 -5.92
CA LEU A 42 -7.14 7.11 -5.79
C LEU A 42 -7.09 8.06 -6.99
N ILE A 43 -5.91 8.33 -7.56
CA ILE A 43 -5.75 9.17 -8.76
C ILE A 43 -6.24 8.42 -10.00
N VAL A 44 -5.79 7.17 -10.19
CA VAL A 44 -6.11 6.37 -11.39
C VAL A 44 -7.60 6.07 -11.50
N PHE A 45 -8.23 5.73 -10.37
CA PHE A 45 -9.63 5.33 -10.28
C PHE A 45 -10.53 6.43 -9.72
N ASN A 46 -10.09 7.70 -9.76
CA ASN A 46 -10.95 8.80 -9.32
C ASN A 46 -12.27 8.79 -10.11
N LYS A 47 -13.39 8.89 -9.38
CA LYS A 47 -14.75 8.76 -9.95
C LYS A 47 -15.11 9.88 -10.94
N ASP A 48 -14.47 11.05 -10.81
CA ASP A 48 -14.80 12.25 -11.58
C ASP A 48 -13.74 12.54 -12.64
N THR A 49 -12.45 12.43 -12.28
CA THR A 49 -11.33 12.86 -13.13
C THR A 49 -10.35 11.76 -13.50
N GLY A 50 -10.58 10.53 -13.02
CA GLY A 50 -9.63 9.44 -13.17
C GLY A 50 -9.44 9.04 -14.64
N PRO A 51 -8.21 8.69 -15.07
CA PRO A 51 -7.94 8.26 -16.44
C PRO A 51 -8.81 7.06 -16.86
N VAL A 52 -9.07 6.11 -15.96
CA VAL A 52 -9.93 4.95 -16.24
C VAL A 52 -11.37 5.39 -16.51
N ARG A 53 -11.92 6.27 -15.67
CA ARG A 53 -13.26 6.84 -15.82
C ARG A 53 -13.40 7.60 -17.14
N ASN A 54 -12.40 8.40 -17.51
CA ASN A 54 -12.40 9.19 -18.73
C ASN A 54 -12.32 8.30 -19.98
N MET A 55 -11.47 7.28 -19.95
CA MET A 55 -11.36 6.30 -21.04
C MET A 55 -12.69 5.59 -21.26
N LEU A 56 -13.30 5.03 -20.21
CA LEU A 56 -14.59 4.35 -20.30
C LEU A 56 -15.68 5.28 -20.82
N TRP A 57 -15.77 6.50 -20.28
CA TRP A 57 -16.75 7.49 -20.71
C TRP A 57 -16.60 7.85 -22.19
N ASN A 58 -15.37 8.05 -22.66
CA ASN A 58 -15.11 8.39 -24.05
C ASN A 58 -15.52 7.24 -24.99
N VAL A 59 -15.23 5.99 -24.61
CA VAL A 59 -15.64 4.82 -25.39
C VAL A 59 -17.16 4.72 -25.48
N PHE A 60 -17.87 4.81 -24.35
CA PHE A 60 -19.34 4.70 -24.34
C PHE A 60 -20.02 5.90 -25.01
N SER A 61 -19.51 7.11 -24.84
CA SER A 61 -19.99 8.30 -25.54
C SER A 61 -19.82 8.18 -27.05
N SER A 62 -18.67 7.67 -27.49
CA SER A 62 -18.40 7.43 -28.92
C SER A 62 -19.34 6.37 -29.49
N LEU A 63 -19.60 5.31 -28.73
CA LEU A 63 -20.56 4.27 -29.11
C LEU A 63 -21.98 4.83 -29.21
N GLN A 64 -22.42 5.61 -28.22
CA GLN A 64 -23.72 6.28 -28.21
C GLN A 64 -23.87 7.18 -29.43
N SER A 65 -22.87 8.02 -29.72
CA SER A 65 -22.89 8.91 -30.89
C SER A 65 -23.04 8.13 -32.19
N LYS A 66 -22.30 7.03 -32.37
CA LYS A 66 -22.40 6.19 -33.58
C LYS A 66 -23.77 5.53 -33.70
N LEU A 67 -24.34 5.03 -32.61
CA LEU A 67 -25.66 4.40 -32.62
C LEU A 67 -26.76 5.41 -32.93
N THR A 68 -26.73 6.60 -32.33
CA THR A 68 -27.69 7.67 -32.63
C THR A 68 -27.63 8.07 -34.10
N SER A 69 -26.43 8.12 -34.71
CA SER A 69 -26.29 8.43 -36.15
C SER A 69 -26.79 7.34 -37.09
N ILE A 70 -26.97 6.10 -36.63
CA ILE A 70 -27.50 4.99 -37.45
C ILE A 70 -29.01 4.88 -37.30
N VAL A 71 -29.52 5.10 -36.08
CA VAL A 71 -30.93 4.88 -35.72
C VAL A 71 -31.80 6.12 -35.93
N GLY A 72 -31.23 7.32 -35.78
CA GLY A 72 -31.90 8.60 -36.05
C GLY A 72 -31.44 9.21 -37.37
#